data_AF-A0A9E2S5X4-F1
#
_entry.id   AF-A0A9E2S5X4-F1
#
_cell.length_a   1.000
_cell.length_b   1.000
_cell.length_c   1.000
_cell.angle_alpha   90.00
_cell.angle_beta   90.00
_cell.angle_gamma   90.00
#
_symmetry.space_group_name_H-M   'P 1'
#
loop_
_entity.id
_entity.type
_entity.pdbx_description
1 polymer ?
#
loop_
_entity_poly.entity_id
_entity_poly.type
_entity_poly.pdbx_seq_one_letter_code
_entity_poly.pdbx_strand_id
1 'polypeptide(L)'
;MPVELGEQLSLSFRKFKKDPVLQERLKLSSNAYSSITDFSISFIPTGARDNSFFVYNIDLSLKDTSYLKEIQEKIVSFFADNEYITNTRRKRNEQLTEQKNLLETKIRKIDSTKQVIDNLAKANKLTPDFFYNNPISPSQLNEIEYNSKNELIKVNASLKDKDVEIVQPFISPEKYDVVSANNTSKKIVLGGILLAFILTPVVGRKKLTEAKM
;
A
#
# COMPACT_ATOMS: atom_id res chain seq x y z
N MET A 1 -22.74 5.95 -4.75
CA MET A 1 -22.52 4.50 -4.54
C MET A 1 -21.14 4.15 -3.97
N PRO A 2 -19.99 4.26 -4.66
CA PRO A 2 -18.70 3.85 -4.07
C PRO A 2 -18.27 4.71 -2.87
N VAL A 3 -18.50 6.03 -2.92
CA VAL A 3 -18.18 6.95 -1.81
C VAL A 3 -19.02 6.65 -0.54
N GLU A 4 -20.31 6.39 -0.69
CA GLU A 4 -21.22 6.05 0.42
C GLU A 4 -20.81 4.76 1.15
N LEU A 5 -20.18 3.83 0.44
CA LEU A 5 -19.74 2.53 0.97
C LEU A 5 -18.40 2.61 1.72
N GLY A 6 -17.46 3.41 1.22
CA GLY A 6 -16.26 3.77 1.98
C GLY A 6 -16.61 4.54 3.26
N GLU A 7 -17.59 5.43 3.17
CA GLU A 7 -18.12 6.14 4.33
C GLU A 7 -18.79 5.22 5.34
N GLN A 8 -19.63 4.25 4.93
CA GLN A 8 -20.27 3.30 5.85
C GLN A 8 -19.27 2.45 6.64
N LEU A 9 -18.20 1.98 5.99
CA LEU A 9 -17.11 1.30 6.70
C LEU A 9 -16.42 2.24 7.69
N SER A 10 -16.12 3.48 7.31
CA SER A 10 -15.53 4.46 8.24
C SER A 10 -16.46 4.82 9.42
N LEU A 11 -17.77 4.91 9.18
CA LEU A 11 -18.80 5.22 10.18
C LEU A 11 -18.93 4.10 11.20
N SER A 12 -18.74 2.86 10.77
CA SER A 12 -18.66 1.68 11.64
C SER A 12 -17.46 1.74 12.61
N PHE A 13 -16.48 2.60 12.35
CA PHE A 13 -15.23 2.73 13.09
C PHE A 13 -14.90 4.15 13.59
N ARG A 14 -15.87 5.08 13.57
CA ARG A 14 -15.65 6.44 14.06
C ARG A 14 -15.47 6.46 15.58
N LYS A 15 -14.21 6.60 15.99
CA LYS A 15 -13.71 6.80 17.37
C LYS A 15 -14.14 5.72 18.36
N PHE A 16 -13.36 4.65 18.42
CA PHE A 16 -13.54 3.62 19.43
C PHE A 16 -12.64 3.87 20.64
N LYS A 17 -13.26 4.16 21.78
CA LYS A 17 -12.59 4.13 23.08
C LYS A 17 -12.92 2.80 23.76
N LYS A 18 -12.09 1.79 23.49
CA LYS A 18 -12.19 0.42 24.06
C LYS A 18 -13.56 -0.26 23.87
N ASP A 19 -13.89 -0.57 22.62
CA ASP A 19 -15.06 -1.40 22.30
C ASP A 19 -14.65 -2.89 22.22
N PRO A 20 -15.21 -3.81 23.03
CA PRO A 20 -14.95 -5.25 22.91
C PRO A 20 -15.28 -5.81 21.50
N VAL A 21 -16.16 -5.14 20.75
CA VAL A 21 -16.47 -5.47 19.35
C VAL A 21 -15.24 -5.30 18.45
N LEU A 22 -14.33 -4.37 18.76
CA LEU A 22 -13.08 -4.17 18.01
C LEU A 22 -12.12 -5.36 18.20
N GLN A 23 -12.00 -5.86 19.43
CA GLN A 23 -11.16 -7.01 19.74
C GLN A 23 -11.63 -8.25 18.99
N GLU A 24 -12.94 -8.49 18.99
CA GLU A 24 -13.55 -9.64 18.32
C GLU A 24 -13.41 -9.53 16.79
N ARG A 25 -13.72 -8.37 16.21
CA ARG A 25 -13.65 -8.14 14.76
C ARG A 25 -12.23 -8.24 14.21
N LEU A 26 -11.25 -7.68 14.90
CA LEU A 26 -9.85 -7.74 14.49
C LEU A 26 -9.14 -9.02 14.94
N LYS A 27 -9.79 -9.87 15.77
CA LYS A 27 -9.21 -11.09 16.35
C LYS A 27 -7.85 -10.81 17.03
N LEU A 28 -7.79 -9.72 17.80
CA LEU A 28 -6.59 -9.29 18.52
C LEU A 28 -6.39 -10.14 19.78
N SER A 29 -5.14 -10.41 20.13
CA SER A 29 -4.84 -10.98 21.45
C SER A 29 -5.26 -10.01 22.56
N SER A 30 -5.66 -10.53 23.72
CA SER A 30 -6.08 -9.69 24.86
C SER A 30 -5.00 -8.68 25.26
N ASN A 31 -3.73 -9.07 25.17
CA ASN A 31 -2.60 -8.20 25.46
C ASN A 31 -2.47 -7.07 24.43
N ALA A 32 -2.51 -7.40 23.13
CA ALA A 32 -2.49 -6.40 22.06
C ALA A 32 -3.66 -5.43 22.17
N TYR A 33 -4.88 -5.93 22.39
CA TYR A 33 -6.06 -5.08 22.57
C TYR A 33 -5.94 -4.17 23.80
N SER A 34 -5.44 -4.68 24.92
CA SER A 34 -5.23 -3.89 26.14
C SER A 34 -4.20 -2.76 25.98
N SER A 35 -3.29 -2.91 25.01
CA SER A 35 -2.29 -1.91 24.67
C SER A 35 -2.87 -0.74 23.88
N ILE A 36 -4.02 -0.90 23.23
CA ILE A 36 -4.68 0.14 22.44
C ILE A 36 -5.32 1.18 23.37
N THR A 37 -4.92 2.43 23.21
CA THR A 37 -5.52 3.58 23.93
C THR A 37 -6.54 4.32 23.09
N ASP A 38 -6.26 4.47 21.80
CA ASP A 38 -7.12 5.15 20.83
C ASP A 38 -6.99 4.49 19.46
N PHE A 39 -8.11 4.42 18.73
CA PHE A 39 -8.18 3.84 17.40
C PHE A 39 -9.24 4.59 16.57
N SER A 40 -8.84 5.04 15.39
CA SER A 40 -9.74 5.63 14.41
C SER A 40 -9.43 5.20 12.99
N ILE A 41 -10.49 4.94 12.23
CA ILE A 41 -10.41 4.74 10.78
C ILE A 41 -11.14 5.89 10.11
N SER A 42 -10.50 6.50 9.13
CA SER A 42 -11.09 7.53 8.27
C SER A 42 -10.96 7.13 6.80
N PHE A 43 -12.04 7.28 6.05
CA PHE A 43 -12.01 7.09 4.61
C PHE A 43 -11.45 8.34 3.94
N ILE A 44 -10.49 8.16 3.03
CA ILE A 44 -9.96 9.24 2.21
C ILE A 44 -10.66 9.16 0.84
N PRO A 45 -11.55 10.10 0.51
CA PRO A 45 -12.12 10.16 -0.83
C PRO A 45 -11.01 10.47 -1.83
N THR A 46 -10.64 9.48 -2.62
CA THR A 46 -9.75 9.66 -3.76
C THR A 46 -10.55 10.39 -4.83
N GLY A 47 -10.27 11.68 -5.03
CA GLY A 47 -10.95 12.52 -6.04
C GLY A 47 -10.73 12.10 -7.50
N ALA A 48 -10.19 10.91 -7.75
CA ALA A 48 -9.98 10.36 -9.08
C ALA A 48 -11.29 9.78 -9.61
N ARG A 49 -11.57 10.01 -10.92
CA ARG A 49 -12.68 9.37 -11.64
C ARG A 49 -12.63 7.83 -11.59
N ASP A 50 -11.48 7.27 -11.24
CA ASP A 50 -11.29 5.86 -10.95
C ASP A 50 -11.66 5.55 -9.49
N ASN A 51 -12.94 5.25 -9.27
CA ASN A 51 -13.53 4.68 -8.03
C ASN A 51 -13.03 3.25 -7.72
N SER A 52 -11.83 2.90 -8.15
CA SER A 52 -11.33 1.53 -8.15
C SER A 52 -10.59 1.16 -6.86
N PHE A 53 -10.20 2.14 -6.04
CA PHE A 53 -9.48 1.93 -4.79
C PHE A 53 -10.15 2.65 -3.62
N PHE A 54 -10.32 1.94 -2.52
CA PHE A 54 -10.71 2.55 -1.24
C PHE A 54 -9.45 2.80 -0.42
N VAL A 55 -9.21 4.07 -0.08
CA VAL A 55 -8.09 4.45 0.77
C VAL A 55 -8.62 4.76 2.16
N TYR A 56 -8.03 4.11 3.16
CA TYR A 56 -8.35 4.33 4.56
C TYR A 56 -7.10 4.84 5.28
N ASN A 57 -7.23 5.92 6.03
CA ASN A 57 -6.25 6.30 7.03
C ASN A 57 -6.64 5.71 8.38
N ILE A 58 -5.67 5.10 9.05
CA ILE A 58 -5.86 4.42 10.32
C ILE A 58 -4.91 5.06 11.32
N ASP A 59 -5.48 5.71 12.33
CA ASP A 59 -4.71 6.29 13.42
C ASP A 59 -4.83 5.37 14.64
N LEU A 60 -3.67 5.01 15.20
CA LEU A 60 -3.55 4.06 16.30
C LEU A 60 -2.64 4.63 17.37
N SER A 61 -3.14 4.67 18.61
CA SER A 61 -2.34 5.00 19.79
C SER A 61 -2.18 3.77 20.69
N LEU A 62 -0.93 3.45 21.04
CA LEU A 62 -0.57 2.29 21.86
C LEU A 62 0.18 2.69 23.12
N LYS A 63 -0.06 1.96 24.21
CA LYS A 63 0.79 1.98 25.42
C LYS A 63 2.13 1.29 25.19
N ASP A 64 2.12 0.22 24.39
CA ASP A 64 3.30 -0.60 24.09
C ASP A 64 3.37 -0.86 22.57
N THR A 65 4.46 -0.40 21.97
CA THR A 65 4.78 -0.57 20.55
C THR A 65 5.11 -2.01 20.16
N SER A 66 5.33 -2.90 21.13
CA SER A 66 5.70 -4.29 20.87
C SER A 66 4.60 -5.08 20.13
N TYR A 67 3.34 -4.64 20.22
CA TYR A 67 2.20 -5.22 19.52
C TYR A 67 1.86 -4.55 18.18
N LEU A 68 2.62 -3.54 17.76
CA LEU A 68 2.33 -2.75 16.55
C LEU A 68 2.20 -3.63 15.30
N LYS A 69 3.13 -4.58 15.13
CA LYS A 69 3.14 -5.49 13.97
C LYS A 69 1.94 -6.43 13.97
N GLU A 70 1.61 -7.03 15.11
CA GLU A 70 0.43 -7.88 15.26
C GLU A 70 -0.83 -7.11 14.89
N ILE A 71 -0.99 -5.90 15.44
CA ILE A 71 -2.17 -5.06 15.20
C ILE A 71 -2.27 -4.69 13.72
N GLN A 72 -1.15 -4.30 13.08
CA GLN A 72 -1.11 -3.98 11.66
C GLN A 72 -1.54 -5.18 10.80
N GLU A 73 -0.99 -6.37 11.05
CA GLU A 73 -1.33 -7.58 10.31
C GLU A 73 -2.82 -7.92 10.46
N LYS A 74 -3.36 -7.81 11.68
CA LYS A 74 -4.79 -8.08 11.95
C LYS A 74 -5.73 -7.09 11.28
N ILE A 75 -5.36 -5.81 11.23
CA ILE A 75 -6.12 -4.79 10.50
C ILE A 75 -6.15 -5.12 9.01
N VAL A 76 -5.00 -5.50 8.43
CA VAL A 76 -4.92 -5.89 7.02
C VAL A 76 -5.78 -7.13 6.75
N SER A 77 -5.69 -8.17 7.59
CA SER A 77 -6.54 -9.35 7.47
C SER A 77 -8.03 -9.02 7.57
N PHE A 78 -8.42 -8.11 8.47
CA PHE A 78 -9.80 -7.68 8.59
C PHE A 78 -10.33 -7.05 7.30
N PHE A 79 -9.54 -6.18 6.66
CA PHE A 79 -9.95 -5.59 5.37
C PHE A 79 -9.89 -6.58 4.21
N ALA A 80 -8.97 -7.56 4.25
CA ALA A 80 -8.87 -8.60 3.24
C ALA A 80 -10.05 -9.59 3.29
N ASP A 81 -10.44 -10.00 4.50
CA ASP A 81 -11.51 -10.98 4.74
C ASP A 81 -12.91 -10.35 4.76
N ASN A 82 -12.99 -9.02 4.66
CA ASN A 82 -14.27 -8.33 4.69
C ASN A 82 -15.13 -8.75 3.48
N GLU A 83 -16.28 -9.37 3.76
CA GLU A 83 -17.18 -9.91 2.72
C GLU A 83 -17.57 -8.85 1.67
N TYR A 84 -17.74 -7.61 2.10
CA TYR A 84 -18.09 -6.52 1.20
C TYR A 84 -16.94 -6.15 0.26
N ILE A 85 -15.70 -6.08 0.78
CA ILE A 85 -14.49 -5.85 -0.03
C ILE A 85 -14.28 -7.02 -1.00
N THR A 86 -14.44 -8.25 -0.52
CA THR A 86 -14.35 -9.47 -1.34
C THR A 86 -15.39 -9.50 -2.46
N ASN A 87 -16.65 -9.16 -2.17
CA ASN A 87 -17.70 -9.11 -3.18
C ASN A 87 -17.48 -7.99 -4.21
N THR A 88 -17.02 -6.83 -3.77
CA THR A 88 -16.69 -5.71 -4.67
C THR A 88 -15.52 -6.08 -5.58
N ARG A 89 -14.50 -6.75 -5.04
CA ARG A 89 -13.38 -7.30 -5.80
C ARG A 89 -13.82 -8.33 -6.82
N ARG A 90 -14.66 -9.28 -6.42
CA ARG A 90 -15.19 -10.30 -7.34
C ARG A 90 -15.90 -9.64 -8.52
N LYS A 91 -16.82 -8.70 -8.25
CA LYS A 91 -17.53 -7.96 -9.30
C LYS A 91 -16.58 -7.18 -10.22
N ARG A 92 -15.54 -6.54 -9.66
CA ARG A 92 -14.52 -5.83 -10.44
C ARG A 92 -13.73 -6.79 -11.32
N ASN A 93 -13.30 -7.94 -10.78
CA ASN A 93 -12.57 -8.94 -11.56
C ASN A 93 -13.44 -9.53 -12.67
N GLU A 94 -14.73 -9.75 -12.41
CA GLU A 94 -15.71 -10.15 -13.43
C GLU A 94 -15.81 -9.09 -14.53
N GLN A 95 -15.96 -7.82 -14.18
CA GLN A 95 -16.00 -6.70 -15.15
C GLN A 95 -14.71 -6.58 -15.96
N LEU A 96 -13.54 -6.65 -15.32
CA LEU A 96 -12.24 -6.60 -15.99
C LEU A 96 -12.03 -7.81 -16.91
N THR A 97 -12.50 -8.98 -16.50
CA THR A 97 -12.45 -10.21 -17.32
C THR A 97 -13.37 -10.11 -18.52
N GLU A 98 -14.57 -9.55 -18.35
CA GLU A 98 -15.49 -9.29 -19.46
C GLU A 98 -14.89 -8.28 -20.45
N GLN A 99 -14.33 -7.17 -19.96
CA GLN A 99 -13.62 -6.19 -20.78
C GLN A 99 -12.44 -6.82 -21.54
N LYS A 100 -11.65 -7.66 -20.88
CA LYS A 100 -10.58 -8.42 -21.51
C LYS A 100 -11.10 -9.28 -22.66
N ASN A 101 -12.16 -10.05 -22.44
CA ASN A 101 -12.75 -10.93 -23.45
C ASN A 101 -13.29 -10.13 -24.65
N LEU A 102 -13.91 -8.98 -24.39
CA LEU A 102 -14.39 -8.07 -25.44
C LEU A 102 -13.23 -7.50 -26.27
N LEU A 103 -12.15 -7.07 -25.63
CA LEU A 103 -10.95 -6.57 -26.31
C LEU A 103 -10.26 -7.66 -27.14
N GLU A 104 -10.11 -8.87 -26.59
CA GLU A 104 -9.57 -10.01 -27.34
C GLU A 104 -10.45 -10.36 -28.55
N THR A 105 -11.77 -10.35 -28.40
CA THR A 105 -12.70 -10.57 -29.51
C THR A 105 -12.57 -9.48 -30.58
N LYS A 106 -12.44 -8.22 -30.16
CA LYS A 106 -12.24 -7.07 -31.04
C LYS A 106 -10.93 -7.18 -31.82
N ILE A 107 -9.84 -7.55 -31.16
CA ILE A 107 -8.53 -7.78 -31.80
C ILE A 107 -8.62 -8.90 -32.84
N ARG A 108 -9.22 -10.06 -32.50
CA ARG A 108 -9.40 -11.18 -33.44
C ARG A 108 -10.21 -10.78 -34.68
N LYS A 109 -11.25 -9.96 -34.51
CA LYS A 109 -12.04 -9.43 -35.64
C LYS A 109 -11.19 -8.56 -36.54
N ILE A 110 -10.38 -7.66 -35.97
CA ILE A 110 -9.47 -6.79 -36.72
C ILE A 110 -8.44 -7.63 -37.49
N ASP A 111 -7.84 -8.64 -36.86
CA ASP A 111 -6.89 -9.56 -37.50
C ASP A 111 -7.54 -10.29 -38.68
N SER A 112 -8.79 -10.74 -38.52
CA SER A 112 -9.56 -11.37 -39.60
C SER A 112 -9.82 -10.40 -40.76
N THR A 113 -10.20 -9.16 -40.47
CA THR A 113 -10.40 -8.12 -41.48
C THR A 113 -9.10 -7.81 -42.22
N LYS A 114 -7.97 -7.74 -41.51
CA LYS A 114 -6.65 -7.56 -42.13
C LYS A 114 -6.28 -8.71 -43.06
N GLN A 115 -6.51 -9.96 -42.64
CA GLN A 115 -6.26 -11.12 -43.49
C GLN A 115 -7.11 -11.09 -44.78
N VAL A 116 -8.37 -10.67 -44.69
CA VAL A 116 -9.23 -10.50 -45.87
C VAL A 116 -8.65 -9.43 -46.81
N ILE A 117 -8.24 -8.27 -46.26
CA ILE A 117 -7.61 -7.20 -47.04
C ILE A 117 -6.31 -7.70 -47.69
N ASP A 118 -5.45 -8.37 -46.96
CA ASP A 118 -4.18 -8.91 -47.48
C ASP A 118 -4.41 -9.96 -48.57
N ASN A 119 -5.41 -10.83 -48.42
CA ASN A 119 -5.76 -11.83 -49.42
C ASN A 119 -6.33 -11.19 -50.69
N LEU A 120 -7.15 -10.15 -50.56
CA LEU A 120 -7.63 -9.36 -51.69
C LEU A 120 -6.48 -8.62 -52.39
N ALA A 121 -5.47 -8.18 -51.63
CA ALA A 121 -4.30 -7.47 -52.15
C ALA A 121 -3.45 -8.42 -53.00
N LYS A 122 -3.15 -9.60 -52.44
CA LYS A 122 -2.39 -10.67 -53.11
C LYS A 122 -3.09 -11.19 -54.36
N ALA A 123 -4.43 -11.19 -54.38
CA ALA A 123 -5.22 -11.61 -55.54
C ALA A 123 -5.38 -10.52 -56.61
N ASN A 124 -4.78 -9.32 -56.45
CA ASN A 124 -5.02 -8.14 -57.29
C ASN A 124 -6.52 -7.76 -57.44
N LYS A 125 -7.35 -8.17 -56.47
CA LYS A 125 -8.81 -7.90 -56.45
C LYS A 125 -9.16 -6.67 -55.61
N LEU A 126 -8.14 -5.97 -55.13
CA LEU A 126 -8.29 -4.77 -54.34
C LEU A 126 -8.54 -3.58 -55.28
N THR A 127 -9.80 -3.40 -55.65
CA THR A 127 -10.24 -2.24 -56.44
C THR A 127 -10.42 -1.01 -55.53
N PRO A 128 -10.24 0.21 -56.04
CA PRO A 128 -10.55 1.43 -55.30
C PRO A 128 -11.97 1.43 -54.70
N ASP A 129 -12.94 0.83 -55.41
CA ASP A 129 -14.34 0.68 -54.96
C ASP A 129 -14.50 -0.15 -53.68
N PHE A 130 -13.55 -1.05 -53.39
CA PHE A 130 -13.54 -1.81 -52.14
C PHE A 130 -13.40 -0.89 -50.92
N PHE A 131 -12.58 0.16 -51.03
CA PHE A 131 -12.38 1.13 -49.96
C PHE A 131 -13.48 2.19 -49.89
N TYR A 132 -14.17 2.47 -51.01
CA TYR A 132 -15.35 3.34 -50.99
C TYR A 132 -16.57 2.67 -50.35
N ASN A 133 -16.70 1.35 -50.48
CA ASN A 133 -17.81 0.58 -49.90
C ASN A 133 -17.51 0.02 -48.50
N ASN A 134 -16.25 0.05 -48.04
CA ASN A 134 -15.88 -0.31 -46.67
C ASN A 134 -15.57 0.94 -45.85
N PRO A 135 -16.28 1.18 -44.73
CA PRO A 135 -16.13 2.43 -43.97
C PRO A 135 -14.82 2.56 -43.18
N ILE A 136 -13.90 1.59 -43.27
CA ILE A 136 -12.67 1.56 -42.45
C ILE A 136 -11.45 1.38 -43.35
N SER A 137 -10.54 2.36 -43.32
CA SER A 137 -9.26 2.29 -44.03
C SER A 137 -8.24 1.38 -43.30
N PRO A 138 -7.24 0.83 -44.00
CA PRO A 138 -6.18 0.03 -43.37
C PRO A 138 -5.41 0.77 -42.27
N SER A 139 -5.20 2.08 -42.43
CA SER A 139 -4.54 2.92 -41.43
C SER A 139 -5.35 3.01 -40.12
N GLN A 140 -6.68 3.16 -40.24
CA GLN A 140 -7.60 3.16 -39.10
C GLN A 140 -7.67 1.78 -38.43
N LEU A 141 -7.61 0.69 -39.18
CA LEU A 141 -7.55 -0.67 -38.60
C LEU A 141 -6.30 -0.86 -37.73
N ASN A 142 -5.14 -0.36 -38.19
CA ASN A 142 -3.89 -0.43 -37.42
C ASN A 142 -3.98 0.41 -36.12
N GLU A 143 -4.57 1.60 -36.20
CA GLU A 143 -4.75 2.47 -35.03
C GLU A 143 -5.71 1.85 -34.00
N ILE A 144 -6.84 1.30 -34.45
CA ILE A 144 -7.81 0.62 -33.59
C ILE A 144 -7.18 -0.61 -32.93
N GLU A 145 -6.36 -1.39 -33.66
CA GLU A 145 -5.65 -2.54 -33.11
C GLU A 145 -4.64 -2.12 -32.05
N TYR A 146 -3.81 -1.11 -32.34
CA TYR A 146 -2.82 -0.59 -31.41
C TYR A 146 -3.47 -0.10 -30.11
N ASN A 147 -4.54 0.68 -30.22
CA ASN A 147 -5.31 1.16 -29.07
C ASN A 147 -5.93 0.01 -28.28
N SER A 148 -6.52 -0.98 -28.96
CA SER A 148 -7.13 -2.14 -28.30
C SER A 148 -6.10 -3.03 -27.59
N LYS A 149 -4.89 -3.17 -28.16
CA LYS A 149 -3.76 -3.89 -27.53
C LYS A 149 -3.23 -3.14 -26.30
N ASN A 150 -3.09 -1.82 -26.38
CA ASN A 150 -2.69 -1.00 -25.24
C ASN A 150 -3.71 -1.07 -24.11
N GLU A 151 -4.99 -1.04 -24.43
CA GLU A 151 -6.08 -1.19 -23.46
C GLU A 151 -6.06 -2.59 -22.83
N LEU A 152 -5.83 -3.64 -23.63
CA LEU A 152 -5.69 -5.01 -23.13
C LEU A 152 -4.49 -5.16 -22.17
N ILE A 153 -3.37 -4.47 -22.42
CA ILE A 153 -2.23 -4.44 -21.51
C ILE A 153 -2.61 -3.80 -20.17
N LYS A 154 -3.33 -2.67 -20.19
CA LYS A 154 -3.80 -1.99 -18.98
C LYS A 154 -4.78 -2.84 -18.17
N VAL A 155 -5.72 -3.50 -18.83
CA VAL A 155 -6.67 -4.42 -18.18
C VAL A 155 -5.93 -5.62 -17.58
N ASN A 156 -4.98 -6.21 -18.29
CA ASN A 156 -4.17 -7.32 -17.75
C ASN A 156 -3.29 -6.89 -16.57
N ALA A 157 -2.77 -5.65 -16.55
CA ALA A 157 -2.06 -5.11 -15.39
C ALA A 157 -3.02 -4.95 -14.20
N SER A 158 -4.22 -4.41 -14.45
CA SER A 158 -5.25 -4.22 -13.42
C SER A 158 -5.80 -5.53 -12.85
N LEU A 159 -5.77 -6.62 -13.63
CA LEU A 159 -6.11 -7.98 -13.18
C LEU A 159 -5.00 -8.64 -12.36
N LYS A 160 -3.74 -8.16 -12.48
CA LYS A 160 -2.59 -8.68 -11.73
C LYS A 160 -2.43 -8.04 -10.36
N ASP A 161 -2.92 -6.81 -10.18
CA ASP A 161 -2.82 -6.11 -8.89
C ASP A 161 -3.62 -6.84 -7.81
N LYS A 162 -2.92 -7.14 -6.72
CA LYS A 162 -3.35 -8.02 -5.63
C LYS A 162 -4.01 -7.27 -4.47
N ASP A 163 -4.39 -8.11 -3.51
CA ASP A 163 -4.96 -7.88 -2.18
C ASP A 163 -4.44 -6.67 -1.40
N VAL A 164 -5.22 -6.25 -0.40
CA VAL A 164 -5.13 -4.97 0.33
C VAL A 164 -3.67 -4.55 0.57
N GLU A 165 -3.29 -3.38 0.04
CA GLU A 165 -1.91 -2.91 0.12
C GLU A 165 -1.73 -1.91 1.26
N ILE A 166 -0.60 -2.06 1.99
CA ILE A 166 -0.18 -1.10 2.99
C ILE A 166 0.62 0.00 2.29
N VAL A 167 -0.02 1.14 2.05
CA VAL A 167 0.64 2.31 1.42
C VAL A 167 1.69 2.92 2.35
N GLN A 168 1.39 2.97 3.65
CA GLN A 168 2.32 3.45 4.67
C GLN A 168 2.15 2.61 5.95
N PRO A 169 3.20 1.93 6.43
CA PRO A 169 3.13 1.17 7.67
C PRO A 169 3.14 2.10 8.89
N PHE A 170 2.71 1.59 10.05
CA PHE A 170 2.82 2.36 11.28
C PHE A 170 4.28 2.61 11.64
N ILE A 171 4.59 3.84 12.02
CA ILE A 171 5.93 4.24 12.45
C ILE A 171 6.04 3.99 13.95
N SER A 172 6.94 3.09 14.37
CA SER A 172 7.32 3.01 15.77
C SER A 172 8.25 4.17 16.10
N PRO A 173 8.05 4.91 17.21
CA PRO A 173 9.12 5.75 17.73
C PRO A 173 10.37 4.88 17.93
N GLU A 174 11.55 5.40 17.55
CA GLU A 174 12.81 4.70 17.76
C GLU A 174 12.90 4.27 19.22
N LYS A 175 12.99 2.96 19.46
CA LYS A 175 13.22 2.44 20.81
C LYS A 175 14.58 2.97 21.24
N TYR A 176 14.58 3.86 22.23
CA TYR A 176 15.80 4.25 22.92
C TYR A 176 16.46 2.97 23.43
N ASP A 177 17.64 2.62 22.91
CA ASP A 177 18.35 1.43 23.34
C ASP A 177 18.85 1.64 24.77
N VAL A 178 18.02 1.22 25.74
CA VAL A 178 18.28 1.35 27.17
C VAL A 178 19.53 0.58 27.58
N VAL A 179 19.90 -0.47 26.84
CA VAL A 179 21.11 -1.28 27.09
C VAL A 179 22.34 -0.51 26.65
N SER A 180 22.30 0.12 25.47
CA SER A 180 23.33 1.05 25.01
C SER A 180 23.47 2.26 25.94
N ALA A 181 22.36 2.86 26.36
CA ALA A 181 22.36 4.01 27.28
C ALA A 181 22.98 3.66 28.65
N ASN A 182 22.63 2.49 29.22
CA ASN A 182 23.17 2.03 30.50
C ASN A 182 24.65 1.63 30.42
N ASN A 183 25.07 1.01 29.31
CA ASN A 183 26.48 0.71 29.10
C ASN A 183 27.31 1.99 28.87
N THR A 184 26.74 2.99 28.21
CA THR A 184 27.38 4.29 27.98
C THR A 184 27.51 5.07 29.29
N SER A 185 26.47 5.12 30.12
CA SER A 185 26.53 5.78 31.43
C SER A 185 27.56 5.13 32.36
N LYS A 186 27.60 3.79 32.41
CA LYS A 186 28.64 3.06 33.16
C LYS A 186 30.05 3.40 32.68
N LYS A 187 30.28 3.45 31.37
CA LYS A 187 31.58 3.82 30.78
C LYS A 187 31.98 5.25 31.12
N ILE A 188 31.04 6.19 31.11
CA ILE A 188 31.28 7.60 31.49
C ILE A 188 31.67 7.69 32.97
N VAL A 189 30.94 7.02 33.86
CA VAL A 189 31.25 7.00 35.30
C VAL A 189 32.63 6.38 35.54
N LEU A 190 32.93 5.25 34.91
CA LEU A 190 34.23 4.60 35.03
C LEU A 190 35.37 5.49 34.51
N GLY A 191 35.15 6.14 33.36
CA GLY A 191 36.11 7.08 32.77
C GLY A 191 36.35 8.30 33.65
N GLY A 192 35.30 8.86 34.27
CA GLY A 192 35.41 9.97 35.22
C GLY A 192 36.19 9.61 36.48
N ILE A 193 35.95 8.41 37.04
CA ILE A 193 36.72 7.91 38.20
C ILE A 193 38.20 7.74 37.83
N LEU A 194 38.50 7.17 36.66
CA LEU A 194 39.87 6.98 36.19
C LEU A 194 40.61 8.32 36.01
N LEU A 195 39.94 9.31 35.40
CA LEU A 195 40.46 10.66 35.23
C LEU A 195 40.72 11.34 36.57
N ALA A 196 39.79 11.23 37.52
CA ALA A 196 39.98 11.74 38.87
C ALA A 196 41.20 11.09 39.54
N PHE A 197 41.36 9.77 39.42
CA PHE A 197 42.49 9.06 40.02
C PHE A 197 43.85 9.48 39.45
N ILE A 198 43.91 9.85 38.16
CA ILE A 198 45.12 10.36 37.51
C ILE A 198 45.38 11.83 37.88
N LEU A 199 44.34 12.67 37.88
CA LEU A 199 44.49 14.12 38.11
C LEU A 199 44.75 14.48 39.58
N THR A 200 44.15 13.76 40.53
CA THR A 200 44.28 14.03 41.97
C THR A 200 45.75 14.03 42.46
N PRO A 201 46.62 13.06 42.12
CA PRO A 201 48.02 13.11 42.52
C PRO A 201 48.83 14.19 41.79
N VAL A 202 48.50 14.51 40.54
CA VAL A 202 49.19 15.56 39.76
C VAL A 202 48.92 16.96 40.33
N VAL A 203 47.65 17.25 40.65
CA VAL A 203 47.24 18.53 41.25
C VAL A 203 47.62 18.58 42.74
N GLY A 204 47.50 17.47 43.46
CA GLY A 204 47.89 17.37 44.87
C GLY A 204 49.38 17.58 45.11
N ARG A 205 50.25 17.10 44.21
CA ARG A 205 51.71 17.33 44.29
C ARG A 205 52.10 18.78 44.03
N LYS A 206 51.40 19.49 43.13
CA LYS A 206 51.66 20.93 42.91
C LYS A 206 51.44 21.75 44.18
N LYS A 207 50.33 21.53 44.89
CA LYS A 207 50.03 22.25 46.14
C LYS A 207 51.04 21.99 47.27
N LEU A 208 51.61 20.79 47.36
CA LEU A 208 52.65 20.46 48.36
C LEU A 208 54.01 21.09 48.05
N THR A 209 54.26 21.45 46.79
CA THR A 209 55.52 22.07 46.36
C THR A 209 55.44 23.59 46.53
N GLU A 210 54.28 24.19 46.24
CA GLU A 210 53.99 25.60 46.51
C GLU A 210 53.90 25.93 48.01
N ALA A 211 53.46 24.98 48.85
CA ALA A 211 53.44 25.16 50.31
C ALA A 211 54.81 25.01 51.00
N LYS A 212 55.86 24.65 50.25
CA LYS A 212 57.24 24.47 50.74
C LYS A 212 58.22 25.56 50.25
N MET A 213 57.75 26.49 49.42
CA MET A 213 58.43 27.76 49.12
C MET A 213 57.86 28.86 49.99
#